data_AF-A0A452XQT4-F1
#
_entry.id   AF-A0A452XQT4-F1
#
_cell.length_a   1.000
_cell.length_b   1.000
_cell.length_c   1.000
_cell.angle_alpha   90.00
_cell.angle_beta   90.00
_cell.angle_gamma   90.00
#
_symmetry.space_group_name_H-M   'P 1'
#
loop_
_entity.id
_entity.type
_entity.pdbx_description
1 polymer ?
#
loop_
_entity_poly.entity_id
_entity_poly.type
_entity_poly.pdbx_seq_one_letter_code
_entity_poly.pdbx_strand_id
1 'polypeptide(L)'
;KSAFRCLDVARYVVAAAVSMLMVTVLVCAVKVVAVNPSGRVRIYYTNPIARLRGRNSSSVMKTMLALRLPDVSVEHQSTVDINVLMNTFVLVPGQRFYFEALANGSGSSIADAFMKVNGTRIVQNIFTGQNLTSEQAFYYCSPIVFDEGEYYSSAAAVNVPCTEEAPTTILDDPLPGIIN
;
A
#
# COMPACT_ATOMS: atom_id res chain seq x y z
N LYS A 1 10.71 0.12 -7.55
CA LYS A 1 11.23 0.99 -6.46
C LYS A 1 10.08 1.41 -5.55
N SER A 2 9.65 0.63 -4.55
CA SER A 2 8.52 1.05 -3.69
C SER A 2 9.04 1.59 -2.36
N ALA A 3 8.63 2.80 -1.98
CA ALA A 3 8.98 3.45 -0.71
C ALA A 3 7.69 3.72 0.06
N PHE A 4 7.53 3.08 1.21
CA PHE A 4 6.38 3.26 2.09
C PHE A 4 6.78 4.22 3.22
N ARG A 5 5.98 5.26 3.50
CA ARG A 5 6.21 6.24 4.57
C ARG A 5 4.92 6.51 5.31
N CYS A 6 4.94 6.61 6.64
CA CYS A 6 3.85 7.21 7.38
C CYS A 6 4.24 8.64 7.76
N LEU A 7 3.47 9.60 7.26
CA LEU A 7 3.55 10.99 7.69
C LEU A 7 2.83 11.07 9.06
N ASP A 8 3.25 12.05 9.86
CA ASP A 8 2.89 12.19 11.27
C ASP A 8 1.38 12.07 11.59
N VAL A 9 1.08 11.75 12.86
CA VAL A 9 -0.27 11.63 13.43
C VAL A 9 -0.92 13.01 13.50
N ALA A 10 -1.90 13.27 12.63
CA ALA A 10 -2.69 14.49 12.67
C ALA A 10 -4.00 14.27 13.45
N ARG A 11 -4.23 15.07 14.50
CA ARG A 11 -5.52 15.12 15.18
C ARG A 11 -6.45 16.07 14.43
N TYR A 12 -7.52 15.54 13.84
CA TYR A 12 -8.55 16.37 13.21
C TYR A 12 -9.81 16.41 14.08
N VAL A 13 -10.29 17.62 14.37
CA VAL A 13 -11.58 17.84 15.03
C VAL A 13 -12.65 17.90 13.94
N VAL A 14 -13.39 16.81 13.73
CA VAL A 14 -14.56 16.82 12.84
C VAL A 14 -15.78 17.16 13.69
N ALA A 15 -16.24 18.41 13.61
CA ALA A 15 -17.42 18.87 14.34
C ALA A 15 -18.70 18.39 13.65
N ALA A 16 -19.20 17.20 14.01
CA ALA A 16 -20.61 16.88 13.81
C ALA A 16 -21.38 17.48 15.00
N ALA A 17 -22.30 18.40 14.71
CA ALA A 17 -23.13 19.03 15.74
C ALA A 17 -23.73 17.93 16.64
N VAL A 18 -23.47 18.01 17.94
CA VAL A 18 -23.91 17.12 19.05
C VAL A 18 -22.89 16.10 19.61
N SER A 19 -21.68 15.94 19.06
CA SER A 19 -20.58 15.28 19.81
C SER A 19 -19.21 15.71 19.28
N MET A 20 -18.41 16.41 20.09
CA MET A 20 -16.98 16.65 19.79
C MET A 20 -16.22 15.33 19.83
N LEU A 21 -16.19 14.61 18.71
CA LEU A 21 -15.37 13.44 18.53
C LEU A 21 -13.99 13.90 18.03
N MET A 22 -12.98 13.84 18.89
CA MET A 22 -11.58 13.96 18.47
C MET A 22 -11.23 12.72 17.67
N VAL A 23 -11.09 12.86 16.34
CA VAL A 23 -10.67 11.77 15.47
C VAL A 23 -9.17 11.91 15.25
N THR A 24 -8.41 10.93 15.72
CA THR A 24 -6.98 10.87 15.41
C THR A 24 -6.81 10.17 14.07
N VAL A 25 -6.13 10.84 13.15
CA VAL A 25 -5.88 10.36 11.79
C VAL A 25 -4.38 10.21 11.59
N LEU A 26 -3.94 9.05 11.14
CA LEU A 26 -2.58 8.85 10.70
C LEU A 26 -2.57 8.95 9.17
N VAL A 27 -1.69 9.80 8.62
CA VAL A 27 -1.58 10.01 7.17
C VAL A 27 -0.38 9.24 6.67
N CYS A 28 -0.53 8.25 5.79
CA CYS A 28 0.60 7.55 5.21
C CYS A 28 0.76 7.85 3.71
N ALA A 29 2.00 8.02 3.28
CA ALA A 29 2.38 8.21 1.88
C ALA A 29 3.03 6.92 1.35
N VAL A 30 2.43 6.32 0.32
CA VAL A 30 2.98 5.15 -0.37
C VAL A 30 3.45 5.56 -1.74
N LYS A 31 4.72 5.24 -2.02
CA LYS A 31 5.26 5.26 -3.36
C LYS A 31 5.40 3.83 -3.85
N VAL A 32 4.74 3.49 -4.95
CA VAL A 32 4.94 2.25 -5.71
C VAL A 32 5.54 2.62 -7.05
N VAL A 33 6.53 1.87 -7.51
CA VAL A 33 7.14 2.14 -8.82
C VAL A 33 7.12 0.89 -9.67
N ALA A 34 6.39 0.99 -10.78
CA ALA A 34 6.28 -0.04 -11.78
C ALA A 34 7.35 0.19 -12.87
N VAL A 35 8.07 -0.87 -13.22
CA VAL A 35 9.18 -0.83 -14.19
C VAL A 35 8.88 -1.82 -15.30
N ASN A 36 9.02 -1.38 -16.54
CA ASN A 36 8.93 -2.24 -17.71
C ASN A 36 10.28 -2.19 -18.45
N PRO A 37 11.17 -3.18 -18.26
CA PRO A 37 12.45 -3.21 -18.94
C PRO A 37 12.34 -3.67 -20.40
N SER A 38 11.18 -4.17 -20.84
CA SER A 38 11.02 -4.71 -22.19
C SER A 38 10.98 -3.60 -23.23
N GLY A 39 11.65 -3.81 -24.37
CA GLY A 39 11.57 -2.94 -25.55
C GLY A 39 10.47 -3.31 -26.55
N ARG A 40 9.61 -4.29 -26.23
CA ARG A 40 8.64 -4.86 -27.19
C ARG A 40 7.20 -4.90 -26.69
N VAL A 41 7.00 -4.66 -25.40
CA VAL A 41 5.67 -4.72 -24.79
C VAL A 41 5.39 -3.49 -23.95
N ARG A 42 4.12 -3.13 -23.89
CA ARG A 42 3.55 -2.20 -22.91
C ARG A 42 2.78 -3.02 -21.88
N ILE A 43 2.83 -2.59 -20.62
CA ILE A 43 2.14 -3.28 -19.53
C ILE A 43 1.05 -2.37 -18.99
N TYR A 44 -0.17 -2.89 -18.84
CA TYR A 44 -1.25 -2.21 -18.16
C TYR A 44 -1.55 -2.92 -16.85
N TYR A 45 -1.60 -2.16 -15.76
CA TYR A 45 -2.08 -2.62 -14.46
C TYR A 45 -3.45 -1.98 -14.21
N THR A 46 -4.46 -2.83 -14.02
CA THR A 46 -5.85 -2.39 -13.84
C THR A 46 -6.44 -2.95 -12.55
N ASN A 47 -7.24 -2.11 -11.90
CA ASN A 47 -7.77 -2.29 -10.55
C ASN A 47 -6.71 -2.77 -9.53
N PRO A 48 -5.50 -2.17 -9.47
CA PRO A 48 -4.49 -2.59 -8.51
C PRO A 48 -4.89 -2.22 -7.07
N ILE A 49 -4.81 -3.19 -6.15
CA ILE A 49 -5.06 -3.01 -4.73
C ILE A 49 -3.78 -3.36 -3.97
N ALA A 50 -3.25 -2.41 -3.21
CA ALA A 50 -2.15 -2.63 -2.27
C ALA A 50 -2.72 -2.90 -0.87
N ARG A 51 -2.27 -3.97 -0.21
CA ARG A 51 -2.60 -4.31 1.17
C ARG A 51 -1.33 -4.38 2.00
N LEU A 52 -1.26 -3.57 3.05
CA LEU A 52 -0.25 -3.73 4.08
C LEU A 52 -0.74 -4.78 5.05
N ARG A 53 0.09 -5.79 5.28
CA ARG A 53 -0.21 -6.90 6.19
C ARG A 53 0.91 -7.05 7.20
N GLY A 54 0.55 -7.50 8.39
CA GLY A 54 1.48 -7.88 9.45
C GLY A 54 0.73 -8.55 10.58
N ARG A 55 1.48 -9.11 11.53
CA ARG A 55 0.86 -9.81 12.67
C ARG A 55 0.34 -8.82 13.70
N ASN A 56 -0.88 -9.08 14.21
CA ASN A 56 -1.42 -8.35 15.34
C ASN A 56 -0.93 -8.92 16.68
N SER A 57 -1.45 -8.40 17.80
CA SER A 57 -1.17 -8.91 19.16
C SER A 57 -1.49 -10.40 19.35
N SER A 58 -2.43 -10.96 18.59
CA SER A 58 -2.74 -12.41 18.57
C SER A 58 -1.82 -13.22 17.65
N SER A 59 -0.76 -12.61 17.10
CA SER A 59 0.14 -13.21 16.11
C SER A 59 -0.53 -13.65 14.80
N VAL A 60 -1.76 -13.21 14.54
CA VAL A 60 -2.50 -13.51 13.31
C VAL A 60 -2.17 -12.46 12.26
N MET A 61 -1.84 -12.91 11.05
CA MET A 61 -1.62 -12.04 9.90
C MET A 61 -2.93 -11.35 9.51
N LYS A 62 -2.99 -10.02 9.61
CA LYS A 62 -4.15 -9.23 9.17
C LYS A 62 -3.76 -8.12 8.23
N THR A 63 -4.71 -7.70 7.40
CA THR A 63 -4.61 -6.47 6.63
C THR A 63 -4.77 -5.27 7.57
N MET A 64 -3.67 -4.55 7.76
CA MET A 64 -3.66 -3.30 8.52
C MET A 64 -4.39 -2.22 7.73
N LEU A 65 -4.06 -2.14 6.44
CA LEU A 65 -4.46 -1.05 5.56
C LEU A 65 -4.54 -1.55 4.12
N ALA A 66 -5.51 -1.04 3.37
CA ALA A 66 -5.69 -1.36 1.97
C ALA A 66 -5.89 -0.08 1.16
N LEU A 67 -5.26 -0.03 -0.02
CA LEU A 67 -5.31 1.10 -0.93
C LEU A 67 -5.74 0.61 -2.30
N ARG A 68 -6.62 1.37 -2.95
CA ARG A 68 -6.78 1.30 -4.39
C ARG A 68 -5.71 2.17 -5.02
N LEU A 69 -4.84 1.55 -5.81
CA LEU A 69 -3.89 2.26 -6.64
C LEU A 69 -4.60 2.64 -7.95
N PRO A 70 -4.21 3.75 -8.60
CA PRO A 70 -4.75 4.09 -9.91
C PRO A 70 -4.33 3.06 -10.96
N ASP A 71 -5.16 2.91 -11.97
CA ASP A 71 -4.79 2.17 -13.18
C ASP A 71 -3.62 2.88 -13.87
N VAL A 72 -2.63 2.11 -14.31
CA VAL A 72 -1.43 2.66 -14.94
C VAL A 72 -1.02 1.86 -16.16
N SER A 73 -0.51 2.57 -17.16
CA SER A 73 0.19 2.00 -18.30
C SER A 73 1.68 2.28 -18.17
N VAL A 74 2.51 1.24 -18.23
CA VAL A 74 3.96 1.33 -18.22
C VAL A 74 4.47 1.07 -19.63
N GLU A 75 4.93 2.13 -20.28
CA GLU A 75 5.53 2.07 -21.61
C GLU A 75 6.74 1.13 -21.67
N HIS A 76 7.10 0.71 -22.88
CA HIS A 76 8.30 -0.07 -23.08
C HIS A 76 9.54 0.70 -22.60
N GLN A 77 10.48 0.02 -21.95
CA GLN A 77 11.71 0.60 -21.38
C GLN A 77 11.46 1.82 -20.48
N SER A 78 10.34 1.83 -19.76
CA SER A 78 9.90 2.96 -18.94
C SER A 78 9.64 2.58 -17.50
N THR A 79 9.43 3.61 -16.69
CA THR A 79 9.11 3.52 -15.26
C THR A 79 8.00 4.50 -14.93
N VAL A 80 7.03 4.05 -14.13
CA VAL A 80 5.93 4.88 -13.64
C VAL A 80 5.97 4.90 -12.12
N ASP A 81 6.00 6.11 -11.57
CA ASP A 81 5.90 6.38 -10.14
C ASP A 81 4.44 6.60 -9.76
N ILE A 82 3.96 5.85 -8.77
CA ILE A 82 2.62 5.94 -8.21
C ILE A 82 2.76 6.41 -6.77
N ASN A 83 2.26 7.61 -6.47
CA ASN A 83 2.26 8.15 -5.12
C ASN A 83 0.82 8.26 -4.63
N VAL A 84 0.51 7.63 -3.50
CA VAL A 84 -0.81 7.67 -2.87
C VAL A 84 -0.66 8.13 -1.43
N LEU A 85 -1.41 9.17 -1.07
CA LEU A 85 -1.61 9.60 0.31
C LEU A 85 -2.86 8.93 0.84
N MET A 86 -2.84 8.48 2.09
CA MET A 86 -3.97 7.83 2.73
C MET A 86 -4.10 8.22 4.19
N ASN A 87 -5.32 8.09 4.70
CA ASN A 87 -5.68 8.39 6.07
C ASN A 87 -6.17 7.10 6.75
N THR A 88 -5.69 6.79 7.96
CA THR A 88 -6.23 5.70 8.80
C THR A 88 -6.69 6.23 10.15
N PHE A 89 -7.67 5.57 10.77
CA PHE A 89 -8.42 6.05 11.93
C PHE A 89 -8.43 5.04 13.08
N VAL A 90 -8.26 5.51 14.32
CA VAL A 90 -8.34 4.68 15.55
C VAL A 90 -9.67 3.94 15.71
N LEU A 91 -10.75 4.50 15.18
CA LEU A 91 -12.12 4.11 15.52
C LEU A 91 -12.52 2.73 14.95
N VAL A 92 -11.71 2.13 14.08
CA VAL A 92 -11.94 0.78 13.57
C VAL A 92 -11.35 -0.24 14.57
N PRO A 93 -12.16 -1.01 15.31
CA PRO A 93 -11.66 -1.85 16.41
C PRO A 93 -10.61 -2.88 15.97
N GLY A 94 -10.74 -3.43 14.76
CA GLY A 94 -9.77 -4.38 14.19
C GLY A 94 -8.44 -3.77 13.76
N GLN A 95 -8.35 -2.45 13.63
CA GLN A 95 -7.15 -1.72 13.21
C GLN A 95 -6.45 -1.01 14.37
N ARG A 96 -7.07 -0.95 15.55
CA ARG A 96 -6.54 -0.23 16.72
C ARG A 96 -5.10 -0.60 17.06
N PHE A 97 -4.77 -1.90 17.05
CA PHE A 97 -3.41 -2.38 17.30
C PHE A 97 -2.40 -1.76 16.32
N TYR A 98 -2.72 -1.77 15.02
CA TYR A 98 -1.85 -1.21 13.99
C TYR A 98 -1.78 0.31 14.08
N PHE A 99 -2.88 0.97 14.40
CA PHE A 99 -2.89 2.40 14.65
C PHE A 99 -1.96 2.75 15.81
N GLU A 100 -2.12 2.11 16.97
CA GLU A 100 -1.28 2.35 18.15
C GLU A 100 0.20 2.05 17.84
N ALA A 101 0.50 0.97 17.10
CA ALA A 101 1.86 0.64 16.69
C ALA A 101 2.47 1.62 15.68
N LEU A 102 1.66 2.29 14.85
CA LEU A 102 2.15 3.31 13.92
C LEU A 102 2.20 4.71 14.58
N ALA A 103 1.34 4.98 15.55
CA ALA A 103 1.25 6.27 16.24
C ALA A 103 2.24 6.41 17.40
N ASN A 104 2.66 5.31 18.02
CA ASN A 104 3.64 5.32 19.12
C ASN A 104 5.11 5.45 18.62
N GLY A 105 5.32 5.49 17.31
CA GLY A 105 6.63 5.73 16.71
C GLY A 105 7.64 4.58 16.88
N SER A 106 8.91 4.95 16.98
CA SER A 106 10.16 4.19 16.88
C SER A 106 10.37 3.18 18.00
N GLY A 107 9.45 3.13 18.97
CA GLY A 107 9.38 2.10 20.01
C GLY A 107 8.48 0.90 19.68
N SER A 108 7.66 0.97 18.63
CA SER A 108 6.72 -0.10 18.25
C SER A 108 7.07 -0.72 16.90
N SER A 109 6.95 -2.05 16.80
CA SER A 109 7.15 -2.80 15.57
C SER A 109 5.94 -3.68 15.26
N ILE A 110 5.66 -3.85 13.97
CA ILE A 110 4.65 -4.77 13.49
C ILE A 110 5.39 -5.95 12.88
N ALA A 111 5.25 -7.13 13.51
CA ALA A 111 5.97 -8.32 13.08
C ALA A 111 5.51 -8.80 11.69
N ASP A 112 6.47 -9.26 10.89
CA ASP A 112 6.28 -9.73 9.51
C ASP A 112 5.48 -8.77 8.63
N ALA A 113 5.78 -7.48 8.73
CA ALA A 113 5.14 -6.50 7.88
C ALA A 113 5.57 -6.69 6.41
N PHE A 114 4.60 -6.78 5.51
CA PHE A 114 4.81 -6.77 4.06
C PHE A 114 3.66 -6.08 3.33
N MET A 115 3.91 -5.67 2.08
CA MET A 115 2.89 -5.16 1.18
C MET A 115 2.56 -6.20 0.11
N LYS A 116 1.29 -6.55 -0.02
CA LYS A 116 0.75 -7.34 -1.13
C LYS A 116 0.06 -6.42 -2.11
N VAL A 117 0.49 -6.37 -3.37
CA VAL A 117 -0.19 -5.65 -4.45
C VAL A 117 -0.78 -6.66 -5.41
N ASN A 118 -2.07 -6.61 -5.67
CA ASN A 118 -2.69 -7.47 -6.68
C ASN A 118 -3.65 -6.69 -7.58
N GLY A 119 -3.77 -7.14 -8.82
CA GLY A 119 -4.62 -6.53 -9.84
C GLY A 119 -4.59 -7.36 -11.11
N THR A 120 -5.16 -6.81 -12.19
CA THR A 120 -5.06 -7.46 -13.50
C THR A 120 -3.92 -6.84 -14.29
N ARG A 121 -2.98 -7.67 -14.74
CA ARG A 121 -1.88 -7.29 -15.63
C ARG A 121 -2.22 -7.70 -17.05
N ILE A 122 -2.19 -6.73 -17.96
CA ILE A 122 -2.33 -6.95 -19.39
C ILE A 122 -1.00 -6.61 -20.05
N VAL A 123 -0.46 -7.55 -20.82
CA VAL A 123 0.75 -7.34 -21.61
C VAL A 123 0.34 -7.16 -23.06
N GLN A 124 0.68 -6.02 -23.65
CA GLN A 124 0.34 -5.68 -25.03
C GLN A 124 1.60 -5.57 -25.88
N ASN A 125 1.59 -6.17 -27.07
CA ASN A 125 2.64 -5.99 -28.05
C ASN A 125 2.53 -4.60 -28.68
N ILE A 126 3.61 -3.82 -28.63
CA ILE A 126 3.60 -2.43 -29.11
C ILE A 126 3.50 -2.30 -30.64
N PHE A 127 3.92 -3.32 -31.39
CA PHE A 127 3.91 -3.30 -32.84
C PHE A 127 2.56 -3.71 -33.43
N THR A 128 1.87 -4.65 -32.78
CA THR A 128 0.59 -5.18 -33.28
C THR A 128 -0.63 -4.63 -32.52
N GLY A 129 -0.42 -4.00 -31.36
CA GLY A 129 -1.50 -3.57 -30.47
C GLY A 129 -2.27 -4.72 -29.82
N GLN A 130 -1.87 -5.97 -30.06
CA GLN A 130 -2.56 -7.14 -29.54
C GLN A 130 -2.18 -7.42 -28.09
N ASN A 131 -3.19 -7.75 -27.29
CA ASN A 131 -2.98 -8.24 -25.93
C ASN A 131 -2.43 -9.67 -26.01
N LEU A 132 -1.24 -9.87 -25.47
CA LEU A 132 -0.55 -11.16 -25.40
C LEU A 132 -1.08 -11.99 -24.23
N THR A 133 -1.23 -11.36 -23.07
CA THR A 133 -1.74 -11.99 -21.85
C THR A 133 -2.63 -11.02 -21.07
N SER A 134 -3.54 -11.58 -20.29
CA SER A 134 -4.38 -10.86 -19.33
C SER A 134 -4.61 -11.78 -18.14
N GLU A 135 -3.97 -11.48 -17.01
CA GLU A 135 -3.98 -12.36 -15.84
C GLU A 135 -3.97 -11.58 -14.53
N GLN A 136 -4.33 -12.26 -13.44
CA GLN A 136 -4.14 -11.70 -12.11
C GLN A 136 -2.66 -11.78 -11.74
N ALA A 137 -2.08 -10.64 -11.39
CA ALA A 137 -0.72 -10.56 -10.90
C ALA A 137 -0.72 -10.27 -9.39
N PHE A 138 0.17 -10.94 -8.65
CA PHE A 138 0.35 -10.74 -7.22
C PHE A 138 1.82 -10.43 -6.94
N TYR A 139 2.06 -9.27 -6.34
CA TYR A 139 3.37 -8.79 -5.97
C TYR A 139 3.48 -8.69 -4.46
N TYR A 140 4.56 -9.23 -3.89
CA TYR A 140 4.84 -9.17 -2.46
C TYR A 140 6.12 -8.36 -2.23
N CYS A 141 6.02 -7.27 -1.49
CA CYS A 141 7.14 -6.40 -1.15
C CYS A 141 7.44 -6.58 0.34
N SER A 142 8.55 -7.23 0.67
CA SER A 142 8.94 -7.60 2.03
C SER A 142 10.46 -7.56 2.21
N PRO A 143 10.97 -7.20 3.40
CA PRO A 143 10.23 -6.61 4.53
C PRO A 143 9.88 -5.15 4.25
N ILE A 144 8.76 -4.65 4.78
CA ILE A 144 8.51 -3.19 4.82
C ILE A 144 8.87 -2.64 6.19
N VAL A 145 9.45 -1.45 6.21
CA VAL A 145 9.76 -0.70 7.43
C VAL A 145 8.93 0.56 7.44
N PHE A 146 8.32 0.86 8.58
CA PHE A 146 7.63 2.12 8.82
C PHE A 146 8.63 3.05 9.48
N ASP A 147 8.86 4.20 8.87
CA ASP A 147 9.75 5.24 9.40
C ASP A 147 8.91 6.43 9.86
N GLU A 148 9.29 7.00 11.00
CA GLU A 148 8.73 8.26 11.49
C GLU A 148 9.36 9.40 10.71
N GLY A 149 8.65 9.90 9.69
CA GLY A 149 9.08 11.11 9.02
C GLY A 149 8.58 12.34 9.77
N GLU A 150 9.49 13.13 10.36
CA GLU A 150 9.24 14.58 10.46
C GLU A 150 9.01 15.09 9.03
N TYR A 151 8.08 16.04 8.85
CA TYR A 151 7.72 16.64 7.56
C TYR A 151 8.94 17.18 6.77
N TYR A 152 10.09 17.36 7.43
CA TYR A 152 11.35 17.88 6.88
C TYR A 152 12.55 16.91 6.93
N SER A 153 12.39 15.67 7.42
CA SER A 153 13.49 14.68 7.49
C SER A 153 13.63 13.89 6.18
N SER A 154 14.77 14.09 5.51
CA SER A 154 15.10 13.62 4.16
C SER A 154 15.79 12.25 4.11
N ALA A 155 15.81 11.48 5.20
CA ALA A 155 16.30 10.10 5.15
C ALA A 155 15.32 9.25 4.33
N ALA A 156 15.63 9.04 3.05
CA ALA A 156 14.78 8.28 2.14
C ALA A 156 14.61 6.85 2.66
N ALA A 157 13.35 6.42 2.87
CA ALA A 157 13.05 5.03 3.21
C ALA A 157 13.69 4.09 2.18
N VAL A 158 14.31 3.00 2.65
CA VAL A 158 15.02 2.04 1.79
C VAL A 158 14.02 1.42 0.79
N ASN A 159 14.36 1.45 -0.50
CA ASN A 159 13.51 0.87 -1.54
C ASN A 159 13.46 -0.65 -1.40
N VAL A 160 12.25 -1.21 -1.36
CA VAL A 160 12.05 -2.66 -1.28
C VAL A 160 11.58 -3.17 -2.65
N PRO A 161 12.29 -4.13 -3.28
CA PRO A 161 11.79 -4.78 -4.48
C PRO A 161 10.62 -5.72 -4.14
N CYS A 162 9.65 -5.82 -5.04
CA CYS A 162 8.55 -6.76 -4.89
C CYS A 162 8.83 -8.01 -5.73
N THR A 163 8.48 -9.18 -5.22
CA THR A 163 8.53 -10.45 -5.96
C THR A 163 7.15 -10.76 -6.53
N GLU A 164 7.11 -11.25 -7.77
CA GLU A 164 5.88 -11.78 -8.36
C GLU A 164 5.76 -13.25 -8.00
N GLU A 165 4.67 -13.61 -7.33
CA GLU A 165 4.44 -14.97 -6.85
C GLU A 165 2.97 -15.36 -7.00
N ALA A 166 2.68 -16.65 -6.88
CA ALA A 166 1.31 -17.13 -6.84
C ALA A 166 0.53 -16.51 -5.65
N PRO A 167 -0.81 -16.41 -5.73
CA PRO A 167 -1.59 -16.00 -4.57
C PRO A 167 -1.33 -16.96 -3.41
N THR A 168 -1.05 -16.38 -2.24
CA THR A 168 -0.95 -17.16 -1.01
C THR A 168 -2.33 -17.70 -0.62
N THR A 169 -2.36 -18.84 0.06
CA THR A 169 -3.60 -19.43 0.62
C THR A 169 -4.21 -18.58 1.75
N ILE A 170 -3.50 -17.54 2.20
CA ILE A 170 -3.97 -16.60 3.19
C ILE A 170 -5.03 -15.71 2.54
N LEU A 171 -6.30 -16.02 2.85
CA LEU A 171 -7.44 -15.22 2.39
C LEU A 171 -7.22 -13.75 2.77
N ASP A 172 -7.50 -12.86 1.82
CA ASP A 172 -7.51 -11.44 2.11
C ASP A 172 -8.66 -11.16 3.08
N ASP A 173 -8.36 -10.48 4.18
CA ASP A 173 -9.43 -10.00 5.06
C ASP A 173 -10.35 -9.09 4.22
N PRO A 174 -11.68 -9.09 4.49
CA PRO A 174 -12.57 -8.14 3.85
C PRO A 174 -12.02 -6.73 4.05
N LEU A 175 -12.02 -5.93 2.98
CA LEU A 175 -11.48 -4.57 3.04
C LEU A 175 -12.12 -3.86 4.24
N PRO A 176 -11.32 -3.36 5.20
CA PRO A 176 -11.87 -2.54 6.27
C PRO A 176 -12.65 -1.43 5.58
N GLY A 177 -13.93 -1.26 5.96
CA GLY A 177 -14.93 -0.53 5.18
C GLY A 177 -14.34 0.70 4.52
N ILE A 178 -14.43 0.77 3.19
CA ILE A 178 -14.00 1.93 2.42
C ILE A 178 -14.89 3.09 2.89
N ILE A 179 -14.37 3.94 3.77
CA ILE A 179 -15.02 5.20 4.10
C ILE A 179 -14.63 6.14 2.95
N ASN A 180 -15.56 6.34 2.01
CA ASN A 180 -15.46 7.41 1.03
C ASN A 180 -15.49 8.76 1.72
#